data_AF-A0A0Q7DZS0-F1
#
_entry.id   AF-A0A0Q7DZS0-F1
#
_cell.length_a   1.000
_cell.length_b   1.000
_cell.length_c   1.000
_cell.angle_alpha   90.00
_cell.angle_beta   90.00
_cell.angle_gamma   90.00
#
_symmetry.space_group_name_H-M   'P 1'
#
loop_
_entity.id
_entity.type
_entity.pdbx_description
1 polymer ?
#
loop_
_entity_poly.entity_id
_entity_poly.type
_entity_poly.pdbx_seq_one_letter_code
_entity_poly.pdbx_strand_id
1 'polypeptide(L)'
;MQSTQSTPRRSNPGFASRQRANRAIRPFVASLGSWNVKAAHLKARASSVYATEEERTLARLEGGALLAEIRHRQSDYLNAIKGEPPHDRLTDIAATFERLVDQLEQVSRIP
;
A
#
# COMPACT_ATOMS: atom_id res chain seq x y z
N MET A 1 47.17 35.55 9.67
CA MET A 1 46.50 34.81 8.58
C MET A 1 46.19 33.41 9.08
N GLN A 2 44.94 33.11 9.45
CA GLN A 2 44.51 31.75 9.78
C GLN A 2 43.33 31.42 8.87
N SER A 3 43.57 30.50 7.94
CA SER A 3 42.56 29.99 7.02
C SER A 3 41.63 29.05 7.79
N THR A 4 40.41 29.50 8.08
CA THR A 4 39.34 28.63 8.54
C THR A 4 38.95 27.71 7.39
N GLN A 5 39.44 26.48 7.44
CA GLN A 5 39.11 25.42 6.50
C GLN A 5 37.65 24.99 6.75
N SER A 6 36.72 25.58 6.00
CA SER A 6 35.30 25.21 6.00
C SER A 6 35.17 23.74 5.63
N THR A 7 34.87 22.89 6.60
CA THR A 7 34.61 21.47 6.39
C THR A 7 33.38 21.33 5.49
N PRO A 8 33.44 20.64 4.34
CA PRO A 8 32.28 20.47 3.50
C PRO A 8 31.27 19.58 4.24
N ARG A 9 30.09 20.14 4.52
CA ARG A 9 28.93 19.45 5.10
C ARG A 9 28.57 18.28 4.16
N ARG A 10 29.05 17.06 4.46
CA ARG A 10 28.69 15.84 3.74
C ARG A 10 27.16 15.72 3.75
N SER A 11 26.53 16.07 2.64
CA SER A 11 25.15 15.72 2.34
C SER A 11 25.07 14.19 2.32
N ASN A 12 24.55 13.62 3.40
CA ASN A 12 24.53 12.17 3.58
C ASN A 12 23.59 11.58 2.49
N PRO A 13 24.11 10.85 1.48
CA PRO A 13 23.31 10.43 0.32
C PRO A 13 22.12 9.54 0.74
N GLY A 14 22.26 8.80 1.84
CA GLY A 14 21.17 8.01 2.42
C GLY A 14 19.99 8.86 2.92
N PHE A 15 20.21 10.10 3.36
CA PHE A 15 19.12 10.99 3.80
C PHE A 15 18.32 11.53 2.61
N ALA A 16 19.01 11.96 1.55
CA ALA A 16 18.37 12.44 0.33
C ALA A 16 17.55 11.33 -0.37
N SER A 17 18.07 10.09 -0.41
CA SER A 17 17.32 8.94 -0.93
C SER A 17 16.11 8.59 -0.06
N ARG A 18 16.24 8.56 1.27
CA ARG A 18 15.08 8.36 2.17
C ARG A 18 14.01 9.44 2.00
N GLN A 19 14.41 10.69 1.81
CA GLN A 19 13.47 11.80 1.60
C GLN A 19 12.73 11.70 0.26
N ARG A 20 13.42 11.27 -0.81
CA ARG A 20 12.81 11.00 -2.12
C ARG A 20 11.84 9.82 -2.06
N ALA A 21 12.28 8.69 -1.49
CA ALA A 21 11.42 7.52 -1.27
C ALA A 21 10.18 7.88 -0.45
N ASN A 22 10.32 8.64 0.66
CA ASN A 22 9.19 9.10 1.48
C ASN A 22 8.21 9.99 0.71
N ARG A 23 8.70 10.81 -0.23
CA ARG A 23 7.82 11.62 -1.10
C ARG A 23 7.09 10.74 -2.11
N ALA A 24 7.77 9.77 -2.72
CA ALA A 24 7.19 8.85 -3.69
C ALA A 24 6.07 8.00 -3.08
N ILE A 25 6.24 7.55 -1.83
CA ILE A 25 5.27 6.64 -1.19
C ILE A 25 4.08 7.35 -0.51
N ARG A 26 4.19 8.64 -0.22
CA ARG A 26 3.20 9.39 0.57
C ARG A 26 1.76 9.29 0.03
N PRO A 27 1.49 9.31 -1.29
CA PRO A 27 0.15 9.14 -1.82
C PRO A 27 -0.48 7.77 -1.50
N PHE A 28 0.34 6.73 -1.34
CA PHE A 28 -0.13 5.36 -1.15
C PHE A 28 -0.44 5.06 0.32
N VAL A 29 0.36 5.58 1.25
CA VAL A 29 0.24 5.28 2.69
C VAL A 29 -1.13 5.68 3.26
N ALA A 30 -1.67 6.83 2.84
CA ALA A 30 -2.96 7.31 3.34
C ALA A 30 -4.12 6.36 2.96
N SER A 31 -4.08 5.82 1.74
CA SER A 31 -5.13 4.93 1.22
C SER A 31 -5.04 3.51 1.79
N LEU A 32 -3.85 3.02 2.14
CA LEU A 32 -3.69 1.67 2.71
C LEU A 32 -4.48 1.47 4.00
N GLY A 33 -4.54 2.49 4.87
CA GLY A 33 -5.30 2.43 6.11
C GLY A 33 -6.80 2.28 5.86
N SER A 34 -7.37 3.09 4.96
CA SER A 34 -8.80 3.03 4.64
C SER A 34 -9.18 1.75 3.89
N TRP A 35 -8.34 1.29 2.97
CA TRP A 35 -8.55 0.04 2.27
C TRP A 35 -8.50 -1.17 3.21
N ASN A 36 -7.62 -1.17 4.21
CA ASN A 36 -7.56 -2.26 5.20
C ASN A 36 -8.86 -2.38 6.00
N VAL A 37 -9.40 -1.24 6.48
CA VAL A 37 -10.69 -1.23 7.18
C VAL A 37 -11.81 -1.70 6.26
N LYS A 38 -11.84 -1.22 5.02
CA LYS A 38 -12.85 -1.62 4.03
C LYS A 38 -12.78 -3.11 3.70
N ALA A 39 -11.59 -3.66 3.48
CA ALA A 39 -11.38 -5.09 3.23
C ALA A 39 -11.83 -5.96 4.40
N ALA A 40 -11.57 -5.53 5.65
CA ALA A 40 -12.02 -6.24 6.84
C ALA A 40 -13.56 -6.26 6.95
N HIS A 41 -14.19 -5.11 6.69
CA HIS A 41 -15.64 -4.98 6.70
C HIS A 41 -16.32 -5.84 5.61
N LEU A 42 -15.77 -5.84 4.39
CA LEU A 42 -16.26 -6.68 3.30
C LEU A 42 -16.13 -8.17 3.61
N LYS A 43 -15.02 -8.58 4.23
CA LYS A 43 -14.84 -9.97 4.69
C LYS A 43 -15.90 -10.36 5.72
N ALA A 44 -16.16 -9.51 6.71
CA ALA A 44 -17.17 -9.76 7.73
C ALA A 44 -18.58 -9.89 7.11
N ARG A 45 -18.93 -9.02 6.15
CA ARG A 45 -20.22 -9.09 5.45
C ARG A 45 -20.34 -10.34 4.58
N ALA A 46 -19.33 -10.65 3.77
CA ALA A 46 -19.36 -11.79 2.86
C ALA A 46 -19.42 -13.15 3.59
N SER A 47 -18.91 -13.22 4.82
CA SER A 47 -18.91 -14.44 5.66
C SER A 47 -19.99 -14.47 6.74
N SER A 48 -20.81 -13.43 6.85
CA SER A 48 -21.83 -13.35 7.91
C SER A 48 -22.95 -14.39 7.69
N VAL A 49 -23.23 -15.16 8.74
CA VAL A 49 -24.35 -16.11 8.79
C VAL A 49 -25.69 -15.37 8.89
N TYR A 50 -25.68 -14.14 9.41
CA TYR A 50 -26.86 -13.30 9.56
C TYR A 50 -27.17 -12.45 8.32
N ALA A 51 -26.28 -12.43 7.33
CA ALA A 51 -26.49 -11.70 6.08
C ALA A 51 -27.34 -12.53 5.10
N THR A 52 -28.15 -11.84 4.30
CA THR A 52 -28.83 -12.45 3.15
C THR A 52 -27.83 -12.84 2.07
N GLU A 53 -28.21 -13.72 1.14
CA GLU A 53 -27.32 -14.08 0.03
C GLU A 53 -27.05 -12.90 -0.89
N GLU A 54 -28.00 -11.99 -1.04
CA GLU A 54 -27.83 -10.75 -1.79
C GLU A 54 -26.77 -9.85 -1.13
N GLU A 55 -26.82 -9.67 0.18
CA GLU A 55 -25.83 -8.89 0.93
C GLU A 55 -24.43 -9.51 0.84
N ARG A 56 -24.33 -10.84 0.94
CA ARG A 56 -23.05 -11.55 0.74
C ARG A 56 -22.54 -11.35 -0.67
N THR A 57 -23.38 -11.48 -1.68
CA THR A 57 -23.02 -11.29 -3.09
C THR A 57 -22.57 -9.87 -3.35
N LEU A 58 -23.28 -8.86 -2.83
CA LEU A 58 -22.88 -7.46 -2.92
C LEU A 58 -21.50 -7.23 -2.27
N ALA A 59 -21.24 -7.82 -1.11
CA ALA A 59 -19.93 -7.72 -0.46
C ALA A 59 -18.81 -8.38 -1.29
N ARG A 60 -19.07 -9.51 -1.98
CA ARG A 60 -18.11 -10.14 -2.91
C ARG A 60 -17.83 -9.25 -4.11
N LEU A 61 -18.87 -8.65 -4.71
CA LEU A 61 -18.74 -7.72 -5.84
C LEU A 61 -17.97 -6.44 -5.46
N GLU A 62 -18.32 -5.84 -4.32
CA GLU A 62 -17.59 -4.70 -3.74
C GLU A 62 -16.13 -5.06 -3.45
N GLY A 63 -15.88 -6.29 -2.97
CA GLY A 63 -14.55 -6.85 -2.77
C GLY A 63 -13.75 -6.96 -4.07
N GLY A 64 -14.36 -7.46 -5.14
CA GLY A 64 -13.74 -7.53 -6.47
C GLY A 64 -13.41 -6.16 -7.06
N ALA A 65 -14.30 -5.18 -6.90
CA ALA A 65 -14.04 -3.80 -7.34
C ALA A 65 -12.86 -3.17 -6.58
N LEU A 66 -12.82 -3.37 -5.25
CA LEU A 66 -11.72 -2.89 -4.42
C LEU A 66 -10.40 -3.60 -4.76
N LEU A 67 -10.42 -4.90 -5.05
CA LEU A 67 -9.25 -5.65 -5.50
C LEU A 67 -8.66 -5.06 -6.79
N ALA A 68 -9.50 -4.73 -7.77
CA ALA A 68 -9.06 -4.11 -9.02
C ALA A 68 -8.40 -2.73 -8.77
N GLU A 69 -9.00 -1.90 -7.91
CA GLU A 69 -8.44 -0.61 -7.50
C GLU A 69 -7.06 -0.77 -6.85
N ILE A 70 -6.95 -1.69 -5.88
CA ILE A 70 -5.69 -1.92 -5.14
C ILE A 70 -4.60 -2.46 -6.06
N ARG A 71 -4.91 -3.40 -6.97
CA ARG A 71 -3.93 -3.90 -7.96
C ARG A 71 -3.45 -2.80 -8.90
N HIS A 72 -4.34 -1.92 -9.36
CA HIS A 72 -3.94 -0.76 -10.16
C HIS A 72 -2.98 0.14 -9.36
N ARG A 73 -3.31 0.43 -8.10
CA ARG A 73 -2.47 1.25 -7.21
C ARG A 73 -1.16 0.60 -6.80
N GLN A 74 -1.12 -0.72 -6.70
CA GLN A 74 0.10 -1.49 -6.49
C GLN A 74 1.04 -1.35 -7.70
N SER A 75 0.50 -1.41 -8.93
CA SER A 75 1.28 -1.15 -10.15
C SER A 75 1.83 0.28 -10.17
N ASP A 76 1.00 1.29 -9.86
CA ASP A 76 1.44 2.68 -9.71
C ASP A 76 2.58 2.81 -8.70
N TYR A 77 2.45 2.12 -7.56
CA TYR A 77 3.46 2.11 -6.50
C TYR A 77 4.79 1.51 -6.99
N LEU A 78 4.75 0.32 -7.60
CA LEU A 78 5.94 -0.35 -8.14
C LEU A 78 6.65 0.50 -9.20
N ASN A 79 5.87 1.21 -10.04
CA ASN A 79 6.41 2.15 -11.02
C ASN A 79 7.05 3.37 -10.35
N ALA A 80 6.44 3.91 -9.29
CA ALA A 80 6.94 5.08 -8.58
C ALA A 80 8.25 4.82 -7.81
N ILE A 81 8.48 3.58 -7.36
CA ILE A 81 9.70 3.19 -6.65
C ILE A 81 10.79 2.59 -7.56
N LYS A 82 10.51 2.49 -8.87
CA LYS A 82 11.45 1.90 -9.82
C LYS A 82 12.76 2.68 -9.85
N GLY A 83 13.87 1.99 -9.57
CA GLY A 83 15.21 2.59 -9.52
C GLY A 83 15.57 3.23 -8.18
N GLU A 84 14.67 3.23 -7.20
CA GLU A 84 15.02 3.56 -5.82
C GLU A 84 15.74 2.36 -5.17
N PRO A 85 16.78 2.60 -4.34
CA PRO A 85 17.45 1.54 -3.62
C PRO A 85 16.49 0.85 -2.62
N PRO A 86 16.66 -0.46 -2.34
CA PRO A 86 15.85 -1.17 -1.38
C PRO A 86 15.89 -0.48 -0.01
N HIS A 87 14.71 -0.23 0.54
CA HIS A 87 14.51 0.41 1.85
C HIS A 87 13.38 -0.33 2.57
N ASP A 88 13.54 -0.63 3.86
CA ASP A 88 12.59 -1.42 4.66
C ASP A 88 11.16 -0.92 4.50
N ARG A 89 10.97 0.40 4.53
CA ARG A 89 9.65 1.03 4.36
C ARG A 89 9.00 0.75 3.00
N LEU A 90 9.79 0.65 1.92
CA LEU A 90 9.26 0.29 0.60
C LEU A 90 8.82 -1.17 0.58
N THR A 91 9.60 -2.05 1.21
CA THR A 91 9.25 -3.46 1.37
C THR A 91 8.00 -3.64 2.21
N ASP A 92 7.85 -2.89 3.31
CA ASP A 92 6.68 -2.94 4.20
C ASP A 92 5.40 -2.52 3.47
N ILE A 93 5.47 -1.50 2.63
CA ILE A 93 4.34 -1.03 1.82
C ILE A 93 3.98 -2.07 0.76
N ALA A 94 4.97 -2.63 0.07
CA ALA A 94 4.74 -3.72 -0.89
C ALA A 94 4.06 -4.91 -0.22
N ALA A 95 4.56 -5.35 0.94
CA ALA A 95 3.97 -6.43 1.73
C ALA A 95 2.56 -6.10 2.25
N THR A 96 2.23 -4.82 2.43
CA THR A 96 0.87 -4.40 2.79
C THR A 96 -0.09 -4.50 1.60
N PHE A 97 0.37 -4.16 0.39
CA PHE A 97 -0.39 -4.39 -0.84
C PHE A 97 -0.70 -5.87 -1.04
N GLU A 98 0.31 -6.75 -0.95
CA GLU A 98 0.11 -8.20 -1.11
C GLU A 98 -0.92 -8.75 -0.12
N ARG A 99 -0.82 -8.38 1.17
CA ARG A 99 -1.78 -8.82 2.19
C ARG A 99 -3.21 -8.37 1.89
N LEU A 100 -3.40 -7.16 1.38
CA LEU A 100 -4.72 -6.65 1.00
C LEU A 100 -5.27 -7.38 -0.22
N VAL A 101 -4.41 -7.66 -1.21
CA VAL A 101 -4.76 -8.46 -2.40
C VAL A 101 -5.22 -9.85 -1.98
N ASP A 102 -4.41 -10.56 -1.19
CA ASP A 102 -4.74 -11.91 -0.69
C ASP A 102 -6.06 -11.94 0.07
N GLN A 103 -6.27 -10.95 0.95
CA GLN A 103 -7.51 -10.86 1.72
C GLN A 103 -8.72 -10.64 0.81
N LEU A 104 -8.62 -9.77 -0.19
CA LEU A 104 -9.74 -9.46 -1.08
C LEU A 104 -10.01 -10.56 -2.09
N GLU A 105 -8.99 -11.29 -2.54
CA GLU A 105 -9.17 -12.49 -3.37
C GLU A 105 -9.98 -13.57 -2.64
N GLN A 106 -9.75 -13.74 -1.34
CA GLN A 106 -10.56 -14.64 -0.51
C GLN A 106 -12.01 -14.17 -0.42
N VAL A 107 -12.24 -12.86 -0.32
CA VAL A 107 -13.59 -12.28 -0.24
C VAL A 107 -14.30 -12.34 -1.60
N SER A 108 -13.62 -12.07 -2.70
CA SER A 108 -14.22 -11.99 -4.03
C SER A 108 -14.48 -13.33 -4.68
N ARG A 109 -13.99 -14.45 -4.10
CA ARG A 109 -14.28 -15.78 -4.60
C ARG A 109 -15.79 -16.05 -4.52
N ILE A 110 -16.37 -16.29 -5.68
CA ILE A 110 -17.73 -16.78 -5.82
C ILE A 110 -17.67 -18.30 -5.62
N PRO A 111 -18.55 -18.89 -4.79
CA PRO A 111 -18.64 -20.35 -4.61
C PRO A 111 -18.96 -21.09 -5.91
#